data_AF-A0A914LSG9-F1
#
_entry.id   AF-A0A914LSG9-F1
#
_cell.length_a   1.000
_cell.length_b   1.000
_cell.length_c   1.000
_cell.angle_alpha   90.00
_cell.angle_beta   90.00
_cell.angle_gamma   90.00
#
_symmetry.space_group_name_H-M   'P 1'
#
loop_
_entity.id
_entity.type
_entity.pdbx_description
1 polymer ?
#
loop_
_entity_poly.entity_id
_entity_poly.type
_entity_poly.pdbx_seq_one_letter_code
_entity_poly.pdbx_strand_id
1 'polypeptide(L)'
;MALRLLGPYPYLIVFKLGITNLKFWGKDERILNSTLALLNDLTAGYSNIRRLLKTQEIQLLLRNHAVFDFVATNEDISIMRSRTNFYSSLMRLVNIELEEEPAFFDEFMAPITVKFKEISAIFQNGNISSSVNETQIRMAVIGFMRDLRGISASCTRKQFYLNFLLWCFSNGDSNVSNLFSVMQESIKLWIDNADVVTPILKLLAELVMNRQSRLQYDMQSCMAVVLFRNIAKVICEYGTRLLSLPPVPKEHHYKQRIKNTGVCCQIIKNVLAGNYLPFGVFYIYGDTCMTDTLDITFKLFYKLQEENFLVYPKLTQAVYGFLDIVTKDCTTAYISKMEEIYFIAIFRAIHRGICSVDTTAISTSCSILDQVITYVFEQLTQQPGTTSMIQLYREPEGDRWRTAFEKQPNVLYEMLVSILSQILFEEVKCQWSMSRPLLGLIILTRESGRFDECKREFLRQQPENYQMELDKAFTRLMDGIAKNVTLKNKDNFTQNLSTFRKEVDIILRGGTVVSSSTDIPVTTSIGSEQEYTDNMTD
;
A
#
# COMPACT_ATOMS: atom_id res chain seq x y z
N MET A 1 4.19 -16.65 31.80
CA MET A 1 4.07 -16.86 33.26
C MET A 1 5.27 -17.60 33.87
N ALA A 2 5.97 -18.50 33.15
CA ALA A 2 7.15 -19.24 33.64
C ALA A 2 8.47 -18.42 33.78
N LEU A 3 8.57 -17.24 33.17
CA LEU A 3 9.78 -16.38 33.21
C LEU A 3 9.97 -15.59 34.52
N ARG A 4 9.02 -15.64 35.47
CA ARG A 4 9.09 -14.88 36.73
C ARG A 4 9.85 -15.59 37.87
N LEU A 5 10.23 -16.86 37.70
CA LEU A 5 10.88 -17.66 38.75
C LEU A 5 12.42 -17.69 38.69
N LEU A 6 13.02 -17.06 37.67
CA LEU A 6 14.46 -16.86 37.58
C LEU A 6 14.71 -15.37 37.86
N GLY A 7 15.56 -15.03 38.84
CA GLY A 7 15.75 -13.68 39.40
C GLY A 7 16.09 -12.54 38.43
N PRO A 8 17.08 -11.65 38.68
CA PRO A 8 17.33 -10.51 37.77
C PRO A 8 17.94 -10.87 36.40
N TYR A 9 18.26 -12.15 36.16
CA TYR A 9 19.08 -12.67 35.05
C TYR A 9 18.41 -13.54 33.96
N PRO A 10 17.08 -13.77 33.86
CA PRO A 10 16.53 -14.67 32.85
C PRO A 10 16.83 -14.18 31.43
N TYR A 11 16.83 -12.86 31.21
CA TYR A 11 17.13 -12.26 29.92
C TYR A 11 18.56 -12.54 29.44
N LEU A 12 19.54 -12.55 30.35
CA LEU A 12 20.94 -12.81 30.00
C LEU A 12 21.17 -14.27 29.60
N ILE A 13 20.54 -15.20 30.32
CA ILE A 13 20.63 -16.65 30.03
C ILE A 13 19.95 -16.95 28.70
N VAL A 14 18.75 -16.42 28.51
CA VAL A 14 17.98 -16.57 27.27
C VAL A 14 18.73 -15.96 26.07
N PHE A 15 19.42 -14.84 26.26
CA PHE A 15 20.23 -14.22 25.21
C PHE A 15 21.52 -15.00 24.90
N LYS A 16 22.23 -15.50 25.92
CA LYS A 16 23.42 -16.34 25.73
C LYS A 16 23.09 -17.64 25.00
N LEU A 17 21.95 -18.24 25.32
CA LEU A 17 21.42 -19.38 24.60
C LEU A 17 21.10 -19.00 23.15
N GLY A 18 20.52 -17.81 22.93
CA GLY A 18 20.29 -17.25 21.61
C GLY A 18 21.56 -17.11 20.76
N ILE A 19 22.62 -16.49 21.28
CA ILE A 19 23.90 -16.34 20.56
C ILE A 19 24.52 -17.72 20.25
N THR A 20 24.45 -18.65 21.20
CA THR A 20 24.93 -20.03 21.02
C THR A 20 24.17 -20.71 19.89
N ASN A 21 22.85 -20.55 19.84
CA ASN A 21 22.02 -21.07 18.76
C ASN A 21 22.36 -20.43 17.41
N LEU A 22 22.55 -19.11 17.36
CA LEU A 22 22.96 -18.42 16.12
C LEU A 22 24.32 -18.92 15.60
N LYS A 23 25.24 -19.27 16.50
CA LYS A 23 26.59 -19.74 16.15
C LYS A 23 26.61 -21.19 15.66
N PHE A 24 25.91 -22.10 16.33
CA PHE A 24 26.02 -23.54 16.04
C PHE A 24 24.84 -24.11 15.24
N TRP A 25 23.68 -23.47 15.27
CA TRP A 25 22.45 -23.94 14.64
C TRP A 25 21.95 -23.01 13.53
N GLY A 26 22.84 -22.20 12.95
CA GLY A 26 22.53 -21.31 11.83
C GLY A 26 22.06 -22.02 10.56
N LYS A 27 22.25 -23.34 10.46
CA LYS A 27 21.78 -24.17 9.34
C LYS A 27 20.39 -24.80 9.56
N ASP A 28 19.86 -24.78 10.79
CA ASP A 28 18.51 -25.29 11.07
C ASP A 28 17.50 -24.14 11.01
N GLU A 29 16.69 -24.11 9.94
CA GLU A 29 15.70 -23.05 9.72
C GLU A 29 14.72 -22.88 10.90
N ARG A 30 14.30 -23.96 11.55
CA ARG A 30 13.31 -23.91 12.64
C ARG A 30 13.94 -23.30 13.89
N ILE A 31 15.09 -23.81 14.30
CA ILE A 31 15.81 -23.31 15.48
C ILE A 31 16.21 -21.84 15.27
N LEU A 32 16.71 -21.52 14.07
CA LEU A 32 17.09 -20.16 13.72
C LEU A 32 15.89 -19.20 13.79
N ASN A 33 14.76 -19.56 13.16
CA ASN A 33 13.57 -18.71 13.18
C ASN A 33 13.00 -18.51 14.59
N SER A 34 12.95 -19.57 15.42
CA SER A 34 12.52 -19.44 16.82
C SER A 34 13.48 -18.59 17.64
N THR A 35 14.79 -18.74 17.43
CA THR A 35 15.83 -17.94 18.10
C THR A 35 15.73 -16.47 17.72
N LEU A 36 15.49 -16.16 16.45
CA LEU A 36 15.33 -14.79 15.98
C LEU A 36 13.99 -14.16 16.35
N ALA A 37 12.92 -14.96 16.47
CA ALA A 37 11.65 -14.48 17.01
C ALA A 37 11.83 -14.02 18.47
N LEU A 38 12.47 -14.85 19.29
CA LEU A 38 12.84 -14.50 20.65
C LEU A 38 13.74 -13.25 20.71
N LEU A 39 14.74 -13.15 19.82
CA LEU A 39 15.59 -11.96 19.73
C LEU A 39 14.76 -10.70 19.38
N ASN A 40 13.79 -10.81 18.47
CA ASN A 40 12.89 -9.71 18.14
C ASN A 40 12.05 -9.28 19.35
N ASP A 41 11.48 -10.22 20.10
CA ASP A 41 10.68 -9.92 21.29
C ASP A 41 11.51 -9.23 22.38
N LEU A 42 12.75 -9.68 22.58
CA LEU A 42 13.68 -9.08 23.54
C LEU A 42 14.11 -7.67 23.15
N THR A 43 14.20 -7.39 21.84
CA THR A 43 14.61 -6.10 21.28
C THR A 43 13.44 -5.18 20.96
N ALA A 44 12.19 -5.54 21.32
CA ALA A 44 11.03 -4.69 21.09
C ALA A 44 10.93 -3.54 22.11
N GLY A 45 11.32 -3.78 23.37
CA GLY A 45 11.17 -2.81 24.46
C GLY A 45 12.45 -2.00 24.75
N TYR A 46 12.31 -0.67 24.80
CA TYR A 46 13.42 0.27 25.06
C TYR A 46 14.24 -0.07 26.33
N SER A 47 13.55 -0.35 27.44
CA SER A 47 14.19 -0.70 28.72
C SER A 47 14.99 -2.00 28.65
N ASN A 48 14.55 -2.96 27.84
CA ASN A 48 15.25 -4.23 27.64
C ASN A 48 16.52 -4.02 26.81
N ILE A 49 16.43 -3.24 25.73
CA ILE A 49 17.58 -2.91 24.88
C ILE A 49 18.69 -2.25 25.72
N ARG A 50 18.37 -1.23 26.53
CA ARG A 50 19.37 -0.56 27.40
C ARG A 50 20.04 -1.51 28.39
N ARG A 51 19.34 -2.54 28.86
CA ARG A 51 19.95 -3.56 29.74
C ARG A 51 20.83 -4.52 28.96
N LEU A 52 20.41 -4.92 27.76
CA LEU A 52 21.17 -5.81 26.88
C LEU A 52 22.48 -5.16 26.44
N LEU A 53 22.48 -3.88 26.03
CA LEU A 53 23.67 -3.18 25.56
C LEU A 53 24.81 -3.11 26.60
N LYS A 54 24.51 -3.22 27.90
CA LYS A 54 25.52 -3.28 28.98
C LYS A 54 26.29 -4.60 29.03
N THR A 55 25.88 -5.60 28.26
CA THR A 55 26.49 -6.94 28.28
C THR A 55 27.56 -7.06 27.21
N GLN A 56 28.69 -7.66 27.55
CA GLN A 56 29.81 -7.83 26.61
C GLN A 56 29.42 -8.69 25.40
N GLU A 57 28.52 -9.65 25.60
CA GLU A 57 28.05 -10.55 24.55
C GLU A 57 27.27 -9.81 23.46
N ILE A 58 26.46 -8.81 23.82
CA ILE A 58 25.75 -7.95 22.85
C ILE A 58 26.75 -7.06 22.11
N GLN A 59 27.69 -6.46 22.83
CA GLN A 59 28.72 -5.62 22.23
C GLN A 59 29.60 -6.40 21.24
N LEU A 60 29.91 -7.65 21.55
CA LEU A 60 30.60 -8.56 20.63
C LEU A 60 29.72 -8.95 19.44
N LEU A 61 28.43 -9.25 19.67
CA LEU A 61 27.46 -9.58 18.62
C LEU A 61 27.33 -8.43 17.62
N LEU A 62 27.20 -7.18 18.08
CA LEU A 62 27.06 -6.00 17.23
C LEU A 62 28.32 -5.72 16.41
N ARG A 63 29.52 -6.02 16.92
CA ARG A 63 30.79 -5.82 16.19
C ARG A 63 31.15 -6.97 15.26
N ASN A 64 30.60 -8.17 15.49
CA ASN A 64 30.94 -9.39 14.74
C ASN A 64 29.72 -10.03 14.05
N HIS A 65 28.65 -9.28 13.82
CA HIS A 65 27.38 -9.82 13.29
C HIS A 65 27.49 -10.45 11.88
N ALA A 66 28.54 -10.12 11.11
CA ALA A 66 28.72 -10.66 9.76
C ALA A 66 29.34 -12.06 9.70
N VAL A 67 29.89 -12.56 10.83
CA VAL A 67 30.67 -13.82 10.85
C VAL A 67 29.80 -15.08 11.01
N PHE A 68 28.52 -14.94 11.32
CA PHE A 68 27.64 -16.09 11.49
C PHE A 68 27.44 -16.82 10.16
N ASP A 69 27.47 -18.16 10.19
CA ASP A 69 27.40 -19.01 9.00
C ASP A 69 26.22 -18.65 8.09
N PHE A 70 25.03 -18.42 8.66
CA PHE A 70 23.80 -18.07 7.92
C PHE A 70 23.84 -16.68 7.24
N VAL A 71 24.83 -15.84 7.60
CA VAL A 71 25.10 -14.52 7.01
C VAL A 71 26.29 -14.56 6.06
N ALA A 72 27.30 -15.39 6.35
CA ALA A 72 28.55 -15.46 5.61
C ALA A 72 28.47 -16.35 4.36
N THR A 73 27.83 -17.53 4.46
CA THR A 73 27.94 -18.58 3.43
C THR A 73 26.96 -18.40 2.25
N ASN A 74 25.83 -17.71 2.44
CA ASN A 74 24.81 -17.50 1.40
C ASN A 74 24.37 -18.79 0.66
N GLU A 75 24.29 -19.93 1.35
CA GLU A 75 24.04 -21.23 0.70
C GLU A 75 22.55 -21.53 0.47
N ASP A 76 21.66 -21.11 1.38
CA ASP A 76 20.24 -21.49 1.36
C ASP A 76 19.29 -20.28 1.43
N ILE A 77 18.46 -20.12 0.40
CA ILE A 77 17.47 -19.04 0.26
C ILE A 77 16.42 -19.07 1.40
N SER A 78 16.07 -20.26 1.91
CA SER A 78 15.10 -20.41 3.01
C SER A 78 15.64 -19.74 4.27
N ILE A 79 16.87 -20.09 4.64
CA ILE A 79 17.63 -19.53 5.76
C ILE A 79 17.85 -18.04 5.59
N MET A 80 18.15 -17.57 4.38
CA MET A 80 18.39 -16.14 4.14
C MET A 80 17.17 -15.26 4.48
N ARG A 81 15.95 -15.80 4.49
CA ARG A 81 14.76 -15.04 4.92
C ARG A 81 14.86 -14.55 6.36
N SER A 82 15.54 -15.31 7.21
CA SER A 82 15.75 -15.02 8.61
C SER A 82 16.63 -13.77 8.84
N ARG A 83 17.51 -13.44 7.88
CA ARG A 83 18.44 -12.31 7.95
C ARG A 83 17.76 -10.96 8.11
N THR A 84 16.60 -10.76 7.49
CA THR A 84 15.82 -9.54 7.67
C THR A 84 15.42 -9.36 9.14
N ASN A 85 15.00 -10.43 9.81
CA ASN A 85 14.61 -10.39 11.23
C ASN A 85 15.83 -10.21 12.15
N PHE A 86 16.96 -10.83 11.78
CA PHE A 86 18.24 -10.68 12.48
C PHE A 86 18.71 -9.22 12.46
N TYR A 87 18.89 -8.65 11.27
CA TYR A 87 19.35 -7.27 11.12
C TYR A 87 18.34 -6.24 11.63
N SER A 88 17.04 -6.53 11.57
CA SER A 88 16.03 -5.69 12.22
C SER A 88 16.22 -5.65 13.73
N SER A 89 16.47 -6.80 14.37
CA SER A 89 16.71 -6.85 15.82
C SER A 89 18.01 -6.15 16.21
N LEU A 90 19.10 -6.38 15.47
CA LEU A 90 20.38 -5.73 15.73
C LEU A 90 20.28 -4.22 15.56
N MET A 91 19.65 -3.74 14.50
CA MET A 91 19.54 -2.30 14.26
C MET A 91 18.68 -1.59 15.33
N ARG A 92 17.73 -2.27 15.98
CA ARG A 92 17.05 -1.71 17.17
C ARG A 92 18.00 -1.50 18.35
N LEU A 93 18.94 -2.42 18.56
CA LEU A 93 20.00 -2.26 19.56
C LEU A 93 20.93 -1.10 19.17
N VAL A 94 21.41 -1.10 17.92
CA VAL A 94 22.31 -0.06 17.38
C VAL A 94 21.69 1.32 17.51
N ASN A 95 20.39 1.51 17.19
CA ASN A 95 19.74 2.81 17.32
C ASN A 95 19.84 3.44 18.72
N ILE A 96 19.92 2.64 19.78
CA ILE A 96 20.13 3.17 21.13
C ILE A 96 21.61 3.46 21.36
N GLU A 97 22.51 2.59 20.90
CA GLU A 97 23.96 2.83 20.96
C GLU A 97 24.35 4.14 20.25
N LEU A 98 23.73 4.44 19.12
CA LEU A 98 23.95 5.68 18.34
C LEU A 98 23.52 6.96 19.06
N GLU A 99 22.75 6.88 20.15
CA GLU A 99 22.47 8.04 21.01
C GLU A 99 23.73 8.47 21.76
N GLU A 100 24.56 7.51 22.15
CA GLU A 100 25.75 7.72 22.96
C GLU A 100 27.01 7.81 22.07
N GLU A 101 27.11 6.96 21.05
CA GLU A 101 28.25 6.86 20.14
C GLU A 101 27.80 6.90 18.65
N PRO A 102 27.61 8.08 18.05
CA PRO A 102 27.17 8.19 16.66
C PRO A 102 28.12 7.55 15.63
N ALA A 103 29.42 7.51 15.94
CA ALA A 103 30.46 6.90 15.10
C ALA A 103 30.31 5.37 14.96
N PHE A 104 29.58 4.74 15.90
CA PHE A 104 29.34 3.30 15.87
C PHE A 104 28.53 2.85 14.64
N PHE A 105 27.82 3.77 13.97
CA PHE A 105 27.11 3.47 12.72
C PHE A 105 28.07 2.96 11.64
N ASP A 106 29.21 3.63 11.47
CA ASP A 106 30.20 3.26 10.47
C ASP A 106 30.89 1.93 10.81
N GLU A 107 31.13 1.67 12.10
CA GLU A 107 31.66 0.38 12.58
C GLU A 107 30.68 -0.76 12.27
N PHE A 108 29.39 -0.60 12.61
CA PHE A 108 28.35 -1.59 12.34
C PHE A 108 28.13 -1.80 10.83
N MET A 109 28.20 -0.73 10.03
CA MET A 109 28.01 -0.81 8.57
C MET A 109 29.27 -1.25 7.82
N ALA A 110 30.44 -1.30 8.44
CA ALA A 110 31.71 -1.66 7.80
C ALA A 110 31.67 -3.01 7.05
N PRO A 111 31.28 -4.16 7.64
CA PRO A 111 31.25 -5.43 6.92
C PRO A 111 30.21 -5.46 5.79
N ILE A 112 29.14 -4.68 5.91
CA ILE A 112 28.11 -4.55 4.86
C ILE A 112 28.64 -3.70 3.70
N THR A 113 29.41 -2.67 4.01
CA THR A 113 30.08 -1.81 3.03
C THR A 113 31.12 -2.58 2.23
N VAL A 114 31.87 -3.49 2.85
CA VAL A 114 32.79 -4.39 2.14
C VAL A 114 32.04 -5.26 1.14
N LYS A 115 30.98 -5.97 1.56
CA LYS A 115 30.13 -6.77 0.66
C LYS A 115 29.55 -5.93 -0.47
N PHE A 116 29.14 -4.70 -0.18
CA PHE A 116 28.59 -3.80 -1.19
C PHE A 116 29.63 -3.41 -2.26
N LYS A 117 30.85 -3.09 -1.84
CA LYS A 117 31.97 -2.79 -2.76
C LYS A 117 32.33 -4.00 -3.63
N GLU A 118 32.38 -5.20 -3.06
CA GLU A 118 32.64 -6.45 -3.80
C GLU A 118 31.58 -6.71 -4.87
N ILE A 119 30.29 -6.64 -4.50
CA ILE A 119 29.18 -6.80 -5.44
C ILE A 119 29.29 -5.76 -6.56
N SER A 120 29.52 -4.51 -6.21
CA SER A 120 29.62 -3.40 -7.17
C SER A 120 30.78 -3.58 -8.15
N ALA A 121 31.95 -4.01 -7.67
CA ALA A 121 33.12 -4.27 -8.51
C ALA A 121 32.86 -5.41 -9.50
N ILE A 122 32.13 -6.46 -9.10
CA ILE A 122 31.77 -7.57 -9.99
C ILE A 122 30.85 -7.08 -11.12
N PHE A 123 29.85 -6.25 -10.82
CA PHE A 123 28.98 -5.67 -11.84
C PHE A 123 29.72 -4.73 -12.79
N GLN A 124 30.65 -3.91 -12.29
CA GLN A 124 31.43 -2.99 -13.14
C GLN A 124 32.38 -3.73 -14.08
N ASN A 125 33.03 -4.80 -13.60
CA ASN A 125 34.03 -5.54 -14.37
C ASN A 125 33.42 -6.56 -15.34
N GLY A 126 32.09 -6.77 -15.33
CA GLY A 126 31.40 -7.69 -16.23
C GLY A 126 31.77 -9.18 -16.06
N ASN A 127 32.42 -9.55 -14.96
CA ASN A 127 33.00 -10.89 -14.74
C ASN A 127 31.98 -11.94 -14.24
N ILE A 128 30.76 -11.92 -14.79
CA ILE A 128 29.61 -12.74 -14.34
C ILE A 128 29.49 -14.03 -15.17
N SER A 129 30.31 -14.19 -16.21
CA SER A 129 30.14 -15.20 -17.27
C SER A 129 30.37 -16.66 -16.88
N SER A 130 30.91 -16.96 -15.69
CA SER A 130 30.99 -18.35 -15.21
C SER A 130 29.78 -18.70 -14.34
N SER A 131 29.18 -19.88 -14.54
CA SER A 131 27.95 -20.32 -13.84
C SER A 131 28.09 -20.38 -12.30
N VAL A 132 29.31 -20.65 -11.82
CA VAL A 132 29.65 -20.65 -10.38
C VAL A 132 29.66 -19.22 -9.85
N ASN A 133 30.29 -18.28 -10.57
CA ASN A 133 30.31 -16.88 -10.17
C ASN A 133 28.90 -16.27 -10.21
N GLU A 134 28.09 -16.63 -11.21
CA GLU A 134 26.70 -16.18 -11.33
C GLU A 134 25.85 -16.61 -10.14
N THR A 135 25.96 -17.87 -9.70
CA THR A 135 25.21 -18.37 -8.55
C THR A 135 25.66 -17.67 -7.26
N GLN A 136 26.97 -17.50 -7.07
CA GLN A 136 27.51 -16.84 -5.88
C GLN A 136 27.10 -15.36 -5.80
N ILE A 137 27.24 -14.61 -6.91
CA ILE A 137 26.85 -13.19 -6.93
C ILE A 137 25.34 -13.02 -6.73
N ARG A 138 24.53 -13.91 -7.33
CA ARG A 138 23.08 -13.92 -7.15
C ARG A 138 22.71 -14.11 -5.68
N MET A 139 23.31 -15.10 -5.01
CA MET A 139 23.07 -15.33 -3.59
C MET A 139 23.59 -14.18 -2.72
N ALA A 140 24.73 -13.59 -3.05
CA ALA A 140 25.24 -12.40 -2.37
C ALA A 140 24.26 -11.22 -2.46
N VAL A 141 23.71 -10.94 -3.65
CA VAL A 141 22.70 -9.88 -3.86
C VAL A 141 21.43 -10.16 -3.06
N ILE A 142 20.90 -11.39 -3.09
CA ILE A 142 19.70 -11.76 -2.31
C ILE A 142 19.92 -11.49 -0.83
N GLY A 143 21.08 -11.90 -0.31
CA GLY A 143 21.43 -11.72 1.10
C GLY A 143 21.57 -10.27 1.47
N PHE A 144 22.32 -9.53 0.68
CA PHE A 144 22.57 -8.11 0.84
C PHE A 144 21.27 -7.30 0.89
N MET A 145 20.33 -7.52 -0.04
CA MET A 145 19.03 -6.83 -0.06
C MET A 145 18.19 -7.16 1.18
N ARG A 146 18.29 -8.37 1.72
CA ARG A 146 17.56 -8.79 2.93
C ARG A 146 18.13 -8.19 4.20
N ASP A 147 19.45 -8.04 4.29
CA ASP A 147 20.13 -7.37 5.41
C ASP A 147 19.72 -5.90 5.45
N LEU A 148 19.85 -5.20 4.32
CA LEU A 148 19.48 -3.80 4.19
C LEU A 148 18.01 -3.54 4.49
N ARG A 149 17.13 -4.47 4.09
CA ARG A 149 15.71 -4.37 4.44
C ARG A 149 15.48 -4.47 5.94
N GLY A 150 16.21 -5.33 6.64
CA GLY A 150 16.15 -5.44 8.10
C GLY A 150 16.63 -4.16 8.79
N ILE A 151 17.79 -3.63 8.35
CA ILE A 151 18.36 -2.37 8.85
C ILE A 151 17.39 -1.22 8.64
N SER A 152 16.97 -1.01 7.39
CA SER A 152 16.05 0.05 7.00
C SER A 152 14.73 0.00 7.78
N ALA A 153 14.19 -1.20 8.01
CA ALA A 153 12.93 -1.37 8.74
C ALA A 153 13.00 -0.88 10.20
N SER A 154 14.16 -1.05 10.84
CA SER A 154 14.37 -0.66 12.23
C SER A 154 14.90 0.75 12.41
N CYS A 155 15.43 1.40 11.37
CA CYS A 155 15.76 2.81 11.39
C CYS A 155 14.48 3.66 11.42
N THR A 156 13.94 3.94 12.62
CA THR A 156 12.71 4.70 12.80
C THR A 156 12.93 6.20 13.01
N ARG A 157 14.10 6.59 13.55
CA ARG A 157 14.43 8.01 13.78
C ARG A 157 14.93 8.69 12.51
N LYS A 158 14.46 9.91 12.26
CA LYS A 158 14.83 10.74 11.09
C LYS A 158 16.34 10.83 10.88
N GLN A 159 17.12 11.12 11.93
CA GLN A 159 18.58 11.28 11.81
C GLN A 159 19.29 9.98 11.40
N PHE A 160 19.00 8.86 12.05
CA PHE A 160 19.64 7.57 11.74
C PHE A 160 19.18 7.02 10.40
N TYR A 161 17.91 7.25 10.05
CA TYR A 161 17.40 6.91 8.73
C TYR A 161 18.09 7.74 7.64
N LEU A 162 18.35 9.04 7.88
CA LEU A 162 19.12 9.89 6.98
C LEU A 162 20.54 9.36 6.78
N ASN A 163 21.26 8.99 7.85
CA ASN A 163 22.59 8.38 7.74
C ASN A 163 22.57 7.11 6.87
N PHE A 164 21.56 6.25 7.06
CA PHE A 164 21.35 5.07 6.23
C PHE A 164 21.05 5.40 4.76
N LEU A 165 20.24 6.42 4.49
CA LEU A 165 19.97 6.86 3.11
C LEU A 165 21.23 7.44 2.44
N LEU A 166 22.01 8.25 3.16
CA LEU A 166 23.28 8.78 2.66
C LEU A 166 24.25 7.64 2.34
N TRP A 167 24.31 6.62 3.20
CA TRP A 167 25.07 5.39 2.92
C TRP A 167 24.56 4.68 1.65
N CYS A 168 23.25 4.62 1.41
CA CYS A 168 22.68 4.04 0.18
C CYS A 168 23.03 4.83 -1.10
N PHE A 169 23.15 6.16 -1.01
CA PHE A 169 23.49 7.03 -2.14
C PHE A 169 25.00 7.14 -2.43
N SER A 170 25.83 6.52 -1.58
CA SER A 170 27.29 6.60 -1.51
C SER A 170 27.82 7.83 -0.77
N ASN A 171 28.54 7.57 0.32
CA ASN A 171 29.38 8.55 1.00
C ASN A 171 30.65 8.82 0.19
N GLY A 172 30.84 10.07 -0.23
CA GLY A 172 32.11 10.81 -0.23
C GLY A 172 33.26 10.42 -1.18
N ASP A 173 33.47 9.14 -1.50
CA ASP A 173 34.56 8.69 -2.36
C ASP A 173 34.04 8.33 -3.75
N SER A 174 34.64 8.96 -4.76
CA SER A 174 34.32 8.92 -6.19
C SER A 174 34.31 7.53 -6.86
N ASN A 175 34.46 6.44 -6.11
CA ASN A 175 34.51 5.06 -6.59
C ASN A 175 33.44 4.13 -5.98
N VAL A 176 32.53 4.59 -5.11
CA VAL A 176 31.47 3.73 -4.53
C VAL A 176 30.17 3.86 -5.34
N SER A 177 29.73 2.73 -5.89
CA SER A 177 28.51 2.63 -6.70
C SER A 177 27.24 2.92 -5.89
N ASN A 178 26.26 3.53 -6.54
CA ASN A 178 24.94 3.79 -5.99
C ASN A 178 24.17 2.46 -5.80
N LEU A 179 23.54 2.23 -4.63
CA LEU A 179 22.78 1.01 -4.31
C LEU A 179 21.72 0.70 -5.38
N PHE A 180 21.06 1.76 -5.87
CA PHE A 180 20.01 1.65 -6.87
C PHE A 180 20.57 1.18 -8.22
N SER A 181 21.83 1.47 -8.55
CA SER A 181 22.49 0.94 -9.74
C SER A 181 22.69 -0.58 -9.64
N VAL A 182 23.13 -1.10 -8.48
CA VAL A 182 23.22 -2.55 -8.25
C VAL A 182 21.86 -3.23 -8.36
N MET A 183 20.79 -2.59 -7.86
CA MET A 183 19.43 -3.08 -8.02
C MET A 183 19.01 -3.16 -9.50
N GLN A 184 19.29 -2.11 -10.29
CA GLN A 184 18.99 -2.09 -11.72
C GLN A 184 19.74 -3.21 -12.46
N GLU A 185 21.05 -3.33 -12.29
CA GLU A 185 21.84 -4.38 -12.95
C GLU A 185 21.38 -5.79 -12.54
N SER A 186 21.05 -5.99 -11.26
CA SER A 186 20.48 -7.26 -10.79
C SER A 186 19.14 -7.59 -11.46
N ILE A 187 18.26 -6.60 -11.63
CA ILE A 187 16.98 -6.77 -12.34
C ILE A 187 17.21 -7.06 -13.82
N LYS A 188 18.20 -6.43 -14.46
CA LYS A 188 18.53 -6.67 -15.87
C LYS A 188 18.93 -8.12 -16.12
N LEU A 189 19.72 -8.70 -15.22
CA LEU A 189 20.23 -10.07 -15.35
C LEU A 189 19.21 -11.14 -14.94
N TRP A 190 18.47 -10.91 -13.85
CA TRP A 190 17.64 -11.96 -13.21
C TRP A 190 16.17 -11.58 -13.09
N ILE A 191 15.61 -10.91 -14.10
CA ILE A 191 14.19 -10.48 -14.11
C ILE A 191 13.20 -11.64 -13.94
N ASP A 192 13.56 -12.83 -14.41
CA ASP A 192 12.78 -14.07 -14.29
C ASP A 192 12.95 -14.77 -12.93
N ASN A 193 13.95 -14.37 -12.13
CA ASN A 193 14.21 -14.96 -10.82
C ASN A 193 13.53 -14.16 -9.69
N ALA A 194 12.38 -14.67 -9.23
CA ALA A 194 11.64 -14.06 -8.12
C ALA A 194 12.44 -13.99 -6.81
N ASP A 195 13.36 -14.91 -6.57
CA ASP A 195 14.15 -14.92 -5.33
C ASP A 195 15.14 -13.74 -5.26
N VAL A 196 15.54 -13.19 -6.41
CA VAL A 196 16.35 -11.96 -6.52
C VAL A 196 15.47 -10.71 -6.55
N VAL A 197 14.46 -10.70 -7.42
CA VAL A 197 13.64 -9.50 -7.67
C VAL A 197 12.75 -9.16 -6.48
N THR A 198 12.16 -10.16 -5.81
CA THR A 198 11.27 -9.89 -4.66
C THR A 198 11.99 -9.17 -3.52
N PRO A 199 13.19 -9.59 -3.04
CA PRO A 199 13.94 -8.84 -2.03
C PRO A 199 14.25 -7.41 -2.44
N ILE A 200 14.65 -7.16 -3.70
CA ILE A 200 14.92 -5.81 -4.21
C ILE A 200 13.66 -4.93 -4.09
N LEU A 201 12.54 -5.38 -4.67
CA LEU A 201 11.28 -4.61 -4.63
C LEU A 201 10.78 -4.42 -3.20
N LYS A 202 10.96 -5.41 -2.32
CA LYS A 202 10.58 -5.29 -0.90
C LYS A 202 11.47 -4.33 -0.11
N LEU A 203 12.74 -4.19 -0.49
CA LEU A 203 13.62 -3.15 0.06
C LEU A 203 13.18 -1.78 -0.45
N LEU A 204 12.85 -1.62 -1.73
CA LEU A 204 12.28 -0.35 -2.23
C LEU A 204 11.00 0.03 -1.49
N ALA A 205 10.09 -0.93 -1.26
CA ALA A 205 8.84 -0.69 -0.53
C ALA A 205 9.08 -0.25 0.93
N GLU A 206 10.17 -0.72 1.52
CA GLU A 206 10.63 -0.32 2.85
C GLU A 206 11.21 1.10 2.82
N LEU A 207 12.05 1.41 1.83
CA LEU A 207 12.73 2.70 1.70
C LEU A 207 11.76 3.90 1.56
N VAL A 208 10.62 3.70 0.90
CA VAL A 208 9.59 4.74 0.73
C VAL A 208 8.60 4.83 1.89
N MET A 209 8.62 3.88 2.82
CA MET A 209 7.62 3.84 3.87
C MET A 209 7.93 4.90 4.93
N ASN A 210 7.09 5.93 5.01
CA ASN A 210 7.24 7.02 5.98
C ASN A 210 6.70 6.65 7.38
N ARG A 211 7.38 5.74 8.08
CA ARG A 211 7.05 5.41 9.48
C ARG A 211 7.52 6.52 10.40
N GLN A 212 6.67 6.92 11.34
CA GLN A 212 7.02 7.89 12.39
C GLN A 212 7.67 9.17 11.81
N SER A 213 7.21 9.62 10.64
CA SER A 213 7.74 10.79 9.96
C SER A 213 9.24 10.75 9.61
N ARG A 214 9.86 9.56 9.51
CA ARG A 214 11.30 9.41 9.22
C ARG A 214 11.75 10.01 7.88
N LEU A 215 10.83 10.22 6.94
CA LEU A 215 11.08 10.83 5.63
C LEU A 215 10.67 12.32 5.54
N GLN A 216 10.13 12.91 6.62
CA GLN A 216 9.75 14.32 6.64
C GLN A 216 10.98 15.21 6.85
N TYR A 217 11.58 15.66 5.75
CA TYR A 217 12.71 16.58 5.76
C TYR A 217 12.27 18.04 5.67
N ASP A 218 13.17 18.94 6.03
CA ASP A 218 12.93 20.37 6.00
C ASP A 218 12.94 20.85 4.54
N MET A 219 12.30 21.99 4.25
CA MET A 219 12.16 22.52 2.88
C MET A 219 13.49 22.74 2.13
N GLN A 220 14.61 22.82 2.86
CA GLN A 220 15.95 22.99 2.30
C GLN A 220 16.53 21.67 1.74
N SER A 221 15.92 20.53 2.06
CA SER A 221 16.43 19.21 1.69
C SER A 221 15.79 18.68 0.42
N CYS A 222 16.61 18.22 -0.53
CA CYS A 222 16.15 17.51 -1.73
C CYS A 222 16.09 15.98 -1.54
N MET A 223 16.32 15.46 -0.34
CA MET A 223 16.50 14.02 -0.08
C MET A 223 15.29 13.18 -0.51
N ALA A 224 14.07 13.64 -0.25
CA ALA A 224 12.85 12.97 -0.68
C ALA A 224 12.77 12.82 -2.22
N VAL A 225 13.12 13.89 -2.94
CA VAL A 225 13.12 13.93 -4.41
C VAL A 225 14.20 13.01 -4.97
N VAL A 226 15.43 13.10 -4.44
CA VAL A 226 16.56 12.25 -4.85
C VAL A 226 16.26 10.77 -4.60
N LEU A 227 15.68 10.44 -3.44
CA LEU A 227 15.24 9.09 -3.12
C LEU A 227 14.23 8.59 -4.15
N PHE A 228 13.16 9.35 -4.39
CA PHE A 228 12.13 8.95 -5.34
C PHE A 228 12.68 8.76 -6.75
N ARG A 229 13.54 9.66 -7.24
CA ARG A 229 14.14 9.54 -8.59
C ARG A 229 14.94 8.25 -8.76
N ASN A 230 15.69 7.83 -7.74
CA ASN A 230 16.41 6.57 -7.79
C ASN A 230 15.46 5.35 -7.76
N ILE A 231 14.40 5.41 -6.95
CA ILE A 231 13.39 4.34 -6.86
C ILE A 231 12.61 4.18 -8.17
N ALA A 232 12.20 5.30 -8.76
CA ALA A 232 11.52 5.35 -10.04
C ALA A 232 12.32 4.65 -11.15
N LYS A 233 13.63 4.91 -11.24
CA LYS A 233 14.51 4.23 -12.20
C LYS A 233 14.48 2.71 -12.06
N VAL A 234 14.49 2.19 -10.83
CA VAL A 234 14.44 0.73 -10.58
C VAL A 234 13.06 0.16 -10.97
N ILE A 235 11.98 0.87 -10.64
CA ILE A 235 10.61 0.44 -10.96
C ILE A 235 10.36 0.45 -12.47
N CYS A 236 10.78 1.50 -13.18
CA CYS A 236 10.64 1.61 -14.62
C CYS A 236 11.45 0.53 -15.35
N GLU A 237 12.68 0.24 -14.90
CA GLU A 237 13.50 -0.85 -15.43
C GLU A 237 12.81 -2.22 -15.24
N TYR A 238 12.34 -2.49 -14.02
CA TYR A 238 11.62 -3.73 -13.71
C TYR A 238 10.34 -3.87 -14.56
N GLY A 239 9.49 -2.86 -14.57
CA GLY A 239 8.19 -2.91 -15.23
C GLY A 239 8.32 -3.06 -16.75
N THR A 240 9.23 -2.32 -17.37
CA THR A 240 9.45 -2.37 -18.83
C THR A 240 9.89 -3.78 -19.25
N ARG A 241 10.83 -4.38 -18.51
CA ARG A 241 11.28 -5.74 -18.77
C ARG A 241 10.20 -6.78 -18.49
N LEU A 242 9.49 -6.66 -17.38
CA LEU A 242 8.42 -7.61 -17.02
C LEU A 242 7.33 -7.67 -18.10
N LEU A 243 6.97 -6.53 -18.67
CA LEU A 243 5.97 -6.45 -19.74
C LEU A 243 6.45 -7.11 -21.03
N SER A 244 7.76 -7.04 -21.33
CA SER A 244 8.37 -7.66 -22.52
C SER A 244 8.59 -9.17 -22.43
N LEU A 245 8.49 -9.77 -21.24
CA LEU A 245 8.80 -11.18 -21.05
C LEU A 245 7.65 -12.11 -21.50
N PRO A 246 8.00 -13.33 -21.95
CA PRO A 246 7.02 -14.34 -22.36
C PRO A 246 6.17 -14.84 -21.17
N PRO A 247 5.02 -15.48 -21.47
CA PRO A 247 4.22 -16.14 -20.46
C PRO A 247 5.02 -17.22 -19.72
N VAL A 248 4.72 -17.39 -18.43
CA VAL A 248 5.43 -18.29 -17.52
C VAL A 248 4.50 -19.45 -17.15
N PRO A 249 5.01 -20.66 -16.89
CA PRO A 249 4.19 -21.75 -16.34
C PRO A 249 3.39 -21.34 -15.11
N LYS A 250 2.18 -21.90 -14.96
CA LYS A 250 1.23 -21.54 -13.89
C LYS A 250 1.85 -21.63 -12.48
N GLU A 251 2.75 -22.58 -12.25
CA GLU A 251 3.43 -22.81 -10.98
C GLU A 251 4.31 -21.63 -10.52
N HIS A 252 4.99 -20.97 -11.47
CA HIS A 252 5.88 -19.85 -11.20
C HIS A 252 5.20 -18.49 -11.43
N HIS A 253 4.07 -18.48 -12.13
CA HIS A 253 3.35 -17.28 -12.52
C HIS A 253 3.05 -16.35 -11.33
N TYR A 254 2.53 -16.89 -10.22
CA TYR A 254 2.22 -16.10 -9.04
C TYR A 254 3.47 -15.42 -8.44
N LYS A 255 4.55 -16.18 -8.26
CA LYS A 255 5.77 -15.71 -7.58
C LYS A 255 6.54 -14.69 -8.44
N GLN A 256 6.65 -14.93 -9.74
CA GLN A 256 7.45 -14.11 -10.65
C GLN A 256 6.69 -12.89 -11.19
N ARG A 257 5.37 -13.00 -11.41
CA ARG A 257 4.56 -11.92 -12.02
C ARG A 257 3.70 -11.23 -10.97
N ILE A 258 2.67 -11.94 -10.51
CA ILE A 258 1.55 -11.40 -9.75
C ILE A 258 2.01 -10.72 -8.45
N LYS A 259 2.80 -11.44 -7.64
CA LYS A 259 3.26 -10.95 -6.35
C LYS A 259 4.12 -9.69 -6.46
N ASN A 260 5.06 -9.67 -7.40
CA ASN A 260 5.97 -8.55 -7.58
C ASN A 260 5.25 -7.31 -8.12
N THR A 261 4.27 -7.48 -9.01
CA THR A 261 3.36 -6.39 -9.42
C THR A 261 2.64 -5.78 -8.21
N GLY A 262 2.14 -6.61 -7.29
CA GLY A 262 1.55 -6.12 -6.04
C GLY A 262 2.52 -5.31 -5.18
N VAL A 263 3.80 -5.71 -5.13
CA VAL A 263 4.82 -4.93 -4.41
C VAL A 263 5.07 -3.59 -5.10
N CYS A 264 5.06 -3.52 -6.44
CA CYS A 264 5.14 -2.24 -7.17
C CYS A 264 3.98 -1.29 -6.81
N CYS A 265 2.74 -1.79 -6.81
CA CYS A 265 1.58 -1.02 -6.35
C CYS A 265 1.79 -0.51 -4.91
N GLN A 266 2.31 -1.36 -4.02
CA GLN A 266 2.59 -0.99 -2.63
C GLN A 266 3.69 0.09 -2.51
N ILE A 267 4.73 0.07 -3.35
CA ILE A 267 5.77 1.10 -3.37
C ILE A 267 5.14 2.45 -3.72
N ILE A 268 4.41 2.52 -4.83
CA ILE A 268 3.81 3.78 -5.28
C ILE A 268 2.75 4.26 -4.30
N LYS A 269 1.96 3.35 -3.72
CA LYS A 269 1.05 3.68 -2.63
C LYS A 269 1.76 4.39 -1.48
N ASN A 270 2.88 3.86 -1.01
CA ASN A 270 3.63 4.42 0.12
C ASN A 270 4.25 5.79 -0.22
N VAL A 271 4.71 5.98 -1.47
CA VAL A 271 5.20 7.28 -1.94
C VAL A 271 4.09 8.32 -1.92
N LEU A 272 2.93 8.01 -2.51
CA LEU A 272 1.82 8.93 -2.64
C LEU A 272 1.16 9.26 -1.30
N ALA A 273 0.99 8.27 -0.43
CA ALA A 273 0.37 8.46 0.89
C ALA A 273 1.34 9.02 1.95
N GLY A 274 2.64 9.07 1.65
CA GLY A 274 3.67 9.36 2.64
C GLY A 274 3.77 10.83 3.07
N ASN A 275 3.17 11.77 2.32
CA ASN A 275 3.19 13.21 2.59
C ASN A 275 4.61 13.81 2.80
N TYR A 276 5.63 13.22 2.20
CA TYR A 276 7.02 13.69 2.29
C TYR A 276 7.60 14.17 0.95
N LEU A 277 6.92 13.84 -0.16
CA LEU A 277 7.36 14.17 -1.52
C LEU A 277 6.45 15.26 -2.11
N PRO A 278 6.96 16.46 -2.40
CA PRO A 278 6.16 17.51 -3.04
C PRO A 278 5.97 17.22 -4.53
N PHE A 279 4.84 16.60 -4.91
CA PHE A 279 4.58 16.16 -6.29
C PHE A 279 4.62 17.29 -7.33
N GLY A 280 4.16 18.49 -6.97
CA GLY A 280 4.14 19.65 -7.89
C GLY A 280 5.53 20.06 -8.39
N VAL A 281 6.61 19.69 -7.69
CA VAL A 281 7.99 19.94 -8.12
C VAL A 281 8.29 19.27 -9.46
N PHE A 282 7.85 18.02 -9.65
CA PHE A 282 8.11 17.30 -10.91
C PHE A 282 7.47 18.00 -12.11
N TYR A 283 6.25 18.50 -11.95
CA TYR A 283 5.57 19.28 -12.98
C TYR A 283 6.28 20.61 -13.26
N ILE A 284 6.61 21.38 -12.22
CA ILE A 284 7.25 22.71 -12.36
C ILE A 284 8.61 22.62 -13.07
N TYR A 285 9.39 21.58 -12.76
CA TYR A 285 10.71 21.39 -13.37
C TYR A 285 10.69 20.56 -14.67
N GLY A 286 9.52 20.10 -15.12
CA GLY A 286 9.39 19.26 -16.32
C GLY A 286 10.03 17.87 -16.18
N ASP A 287 10.17 17.36 -14.96
CA ASP A 287 10.70 16.01 -14.70
C ASP A 287 9.58 14.97 -14.82
N THR A 288 9.68 14.09 -15.83
CA THR A 288 8.69 13.03 -16.11
C THR A 288 8.81 11.82 -15.18
N CYS A 289 9.77 11.82 -14.25
CA CYS A 289 10.04 10.69 -13.37
C CYS A 289 8.78 10.15 -12.66
N MET A 290 7.89 11.03 -12.20
CA MET A 290 6.64 10.60 -11.56
C MET A 290 5.65 10.02 -12.56
N THR A 291 5.44 10.69 -13.70
CA THR A 291 4.51 10.24 -14.75
C THR A 291 4.94 8.91 -15.34
N ASP A 292 6.23 8.74 -15.64
CA ASP A 292 6.79 7.49 -16.18
C ASP A 292 6.60 6.32 -15.20
N THR A 293 6.75 6.60 -13.90
CA THR A 293 6.56 5.61 -12.84
C THR A 293 5.08 5.22 -12.67
N LEU A 294 4.17 6.19 -12.77
CA LEU A 294 2.74 5.91 -12.75
C LEU A 294 2.33 5.12 -13.99
N ASP A 295 2.79 5.52 -15.19
CA ASP A 295 2.50 4.85 -16.45
C ASP A 295 2.92 3.38 -16.43
N ILE A 296 4.14 3.09 -15.98
CA ILE A 296 4.60 1.71 -15.90
C ILE A 296 3.80 0.91 -14.86
N THR A 297 3.43 1.53 -13.74
CA THR A 297 2.62 0.88 -12.69
C THR A 297 1.21 0.58 -13.18
N PHE A 298 0.59 1.48 -13.96
CA PHE A 298 -0.71 1.24 -14.59
C PHE A 298 -0.66 0.18 -15.69
N LYS A 299 0.41 0.12 -16.49
CA LYS A 299 0.63 -0.97 -17.44
C LYS A 299 0.73 -2.33 -16.73
N LEU A 300 1.43 -2.39 -15.59
CA LEU A 300 1.51 -3.59 -14.76
C LEU A 300 0.15 -3.96 -14.15
N PHE A 301 -0.60 -2.98 -13.65
CA PHE A 301 -1.96 -3.17 -13.14
C PHE A 301 -2.92 -3.65 -14.22
N TYR A 302 -2.83 -3.11 -15.44
CA TYR A 302 -3.65 -3.52 -16.57
C TYR A 302 -3.43 -4.99 -16.91
N LYS A 303 -2.17 -5.42 -17.02
CA LYS A 303 -1.83 -6.84 -17.21
C LYS A 303 -2.34 -7.72 -16.07
N LEU A 304 -2.39 -7.19 -14.84
CA LEU A 304 -2.95 -7.90 -13.69
C LEU A 304 -4.47 -8.10 -13.77
N GLN A 305 -5.22 -7.29 -14.53
CA GLN A 305 -6.68 -7.43 -14.67
C GLN A 305 -7.11 -8.71 -15.40
N GLU A 306 -6.22 -9.29 -16.21
CA GLU A 306 -6.43 -10.59 -16.86
C GLU A 306 -6.45 -11.73 -15.83
N GLU A 307 -5.89 -11.51 -14.64
CA GLU A 307 -5.82 -12.48 -13.56
C GLU A 307 -6.95 -12.27 -12.53
N ASN A 308 -7.38 -13.36 -11.88
CA ASN A 308 -8.26 -13.26 -10.72
C ASN A 308 -7.47 -12.92 -9.45
N PHE A 309 -6.92 -11.70 -9.39
CA PHE A 309 -6.03 -11.28 -8.30
C PHE A 309 -6.75 -11.16 -6.94
N LEU A 310 -8.09 -11.09 -6.93
CA LEU A 310 -8.92 -11.05 -5.72
C LEU A 310 -8.75 -12.27 -4.81
N VAL A 311 -8.32 -13.40 -5.36
CA VAL A 311 -8.02 -14.65 -4.63
C VAL A 311 -6.85 -14.46 -3.64
N TYR A 312 -6.04 -13.41 -3.80
CA TYR A 312 -4.85 -13.15 -2.99
C TYR A 312 -5.03 -11.91 -2.11
N PRO A 313 -5.47 -12.03 -0.83
CA PRO A 313 -5.85 -10.87 -0.01
C PRO A 313 -4.77 -9.79 0.13
N LYS A 314 -3.51 -10.18 0.30
CA LYS A 314 -2.38 -9.23 0.41
C LYS A 314 -2.15 -8.42 -0.88
N LEU A 315 -2.40 -9.06 -2.03
CA LEU A 315 -2.29 -8.40 -3.32
C LEU A 315 -3.48 -7.48 -3.55
N THR A 316 -4.70 -7.95 -3.27
CA THR A 316 -5.93 -7.15 -3.27
C THR A 316 -5.72 -5.85 -2.48
N GLN A 317 -5.25 -5.95 -1.24
CA GLN A 317 -4.99 -4.78 -0.39
C GLN A 317 -3.93 -3.83 -0.99
N ALA A 318 -2.88 -4.37 -1.61
CA ALA A 318 -1.86 -3.56 -2.26
C ALA A 318 -2.38 -2.81 -3.50
N VAL A 319 -3.17 -3.50 -4.33
CA VAL A 319 -3.75 -2.95 -5.56
C VAL A 319 -4.83 -1.91 -5.25
N TYR A 320 -5.82 -2.26 -4.43
CA TYR A 320 -6.87 -1.29 -4.07
C TYR A 320 -6.33 -0.14 -3.23
N GLY A 321 -5.33 -0.38 -2.38
CA GLY A 321 -4.64 0.70 -1.67
C GLY A 321 -3.87 1.64 -2.60
N PHE A 322 -3.33 1.14 -3.71
CA PHE A 322 -2.74 1.97 -4.76
C PHE A 322 -3.80 2.76 -5.51
N LEU A 323 -4.89 2.12 -5.94
CA LEU A 323 -5.97 2.81 -6.65
C LEU A 323 -6.59 3.92 -5.79
N ASP A 324 -6.86 3.66 -4.50
CA ASP A 324 -7.46 4.63 -3.57
C ASP A 324 -6.58 5.87 -3.33
N ILE A 325 -5.26 5.76 -3.38
CA ILE A 325 -4.40 6.94 -3.25
C ILE A 325 -4.23 7.67 -4.59
N VAL A 326 -4.20 6.96 -5.71
CA VAL A 326 -4.05 7.58 -7.03
C VAL A 326 -5.33 8.31 -7.46
N THR A 327 -6.51 7.87 -7.01
CA THR A 327 -7.77 8.56 -7.29
C THR A 327 -8.04 9.78 -6.41
N LYS A 328 -7.14 10.10 -5.46
CA LYS A 328 -7.23 11.31 -4.61
C LYS A 328 -6.60 12.54 -5.26
N ASP A 329 -7.04 13.71 -4.79
CA ASP A 329 -6.82 15.08 -5.29
C ASP A 329 -5.43 15.44 -5.84
N CYS A 330 -4.36 14.78 -5.40
CA CYS A 330 -2.99 15.09 -5.83
C CYS A 330 -2.61 14.49 -7.20
N THR A 331 -3.31 13.43 -7.63
CA THR A 331 -3.00 12.66 -8.85
C THR A 331 -4.14 12.64 -9.85
N THR A 332 -5.22 13.37 -9.56
CA THR A 332 -6.38 13.51 -10.43
C THR A 332 -6.05 14.14 -11.79
N ALA A 333 -5.09 15.08 -11.81
CA ALA A 333 -4.55 15.65 -13.05
C ALA A 333 -3.89 14.59 -13.95
N TYR A 334 -3.24 13.59 -13.36
CA TYR A 334 -2.67 12.47 -14.13
C TYR A 334 -3.76 11.51 -14.62
N ILE A 335 -4.73 11.14 -13.77
CA ILE A 335 -5.85 10.26 -14.18
C ILE A 335 -6.63 10.87 -15.35
N SER A 336 -6.89 12.17 -15.31
CA SER A 336 -7.66 12.86 -16.35
C SER A 336 -6.97 12.88 -17.72
N LYS A 337 -5.64 12.69 -17.77
CA LYS A 337 -4.82 12.59 -18.99
C LYS A 337 -4.47 11.16 -19.40
N MET A 338 -4.81 10.18 -18.58
CA MET A 338 -4.49 8.78 -18.80
C MET A 338 -5.15 8.24 -20.08
N GLU A 339 -4.58 7.19 -20.67
CA GLU A 339 -5.22 6.46 -21.76
C GLU A 339 -6.52 5.79 -21.29
N GLU A 340 -7.53 5.79 -22.18
CA GLU A 340 -8.89 5.32 -21.87
C GLU A 340 -8.92 3.87 -21.37
N ILE A 341 -8.00 3.03 -21.88
CA ILE A 341 -7.92 1.60 -21.55
C ILE A 341 -7.65 1.35 -20.07
N TYR A 342 -6.81 2.19 -19.45
CA TYR A 342 -6.48 2.10 -18.03
C TYR A 342 -7.62 2.64 -17.17
N PHE A 343 -8.30 3.70 -17.61
CA PHE A 343 -9.50 4.22 -16.92
C PHE A 343 -10.59 3.15 -16.86
N ILE A 344 -10.89 2.50 -17.99
CA ILE A 344 -11.83 1.36 -18.05
C ILE A 344 -11.38 0.22 -17.12
N ALA A 345 -10.08 -0.07 -17.07
CA ALA A 345 -9.54 -1.09 -16.17
C ALA A 345 -9.74 -0.76 -14.67
N ILE A 346 -9.66 0.52 -14.29
CA ILE A 346 -10.00 0.97 -12.93
C ILE A 346 -11.47 0.67 -12.62
N PHE A 347 -12.39 1.04 -13.51
CA PHE A 347 -13.82 0.77 -13.31
C PHE A 347 -14.15 -0.73 -13.22
N ARG A 348 -13.51 -1.56 -14.05
CA ARG A 348 -13.65 -3.02 -13.94
C ARG A 348 -13.15 -3.54 -12.60
N ALA A 349 -12.03 -3.02 -12.10
CA ALA A 349 -11.52 -3.38 -10.79
C ALA A 349 -12.46 -2.94 -9.66
N ILE A 350 -13.01 -1.72 -9.73
CA ILE A 350 -14.00 -1.23 -8.77
C ILE A 350 -15.22 -2.14 -8.76
N HIS A 351 -15.79 -2.47 -9.93
CA HIS A 351 -16.97 -3.32 -10.05
C HIS A 351 -16.74 -4.71 -9.46
N ARG A 352 -15.60 -5.36 -9.80
CA ARG A 352 -15.21 -6.65 -9.20
C ARG A 352 -15.01 -6.56 -7.69
N GLY A 353 -14.51 -5.44 -7.19
CA GLY A 353 -14.24 -5.22 -5.76
C GLY A 353 -15.51 -4.97 -4.94
N ILE A 354 -16.49 -4.27 -5.51
CA ILE A 354 -17.84 -4.14 -4.94
C ILE A 354 -18.50 -5.52 -4.85
N CYS A 355 -18.36 -6.36 -5.87
CA CYS A 355 -18.86 -7.74 -5.91
C CYS A 355 -18.02 -8.74 -5.10
N SER A 356 -17.03 -8.29 -4.33
CA SER A 356 -16.17 -9.16 -3.51
C SER A 356 -16.88 -9.61 -2.24
N VAL A 357 -16.42 -10.72 -1.65
CA VAL A 357 -16.84 -11.18 -0.32
C VAL A 357 -16.07 -10.50 0.82
N ASP A 358 -14.91 -9.91 0.52
CA ASP A 358 -14.04 -9.23 1.47
C ASP A 358 -14.52 -7.80 1.73
N THR A 359 -14.97 -7.54 2.96
CA THR A 359 -15.41 -6.23 3.47
C THR A 359 -14.39 -5.12 3.18
N THR A 360 -13.09 -5.43 3.26
CA THR A 360 -12.03 -4.43 3.00
C THR A 360 -12.02 -4.03 1.53
N ALA A 361 -12.03 -5.00 0.62
CA ALA A 361 -12.10 -4.76 -0.82
C ALA A 361 -13.36 -3.98 -1.21
N ILE A 362 -14.52 -4.32 -0.65
CA ILE A 362 -15.78 -3.59 -0.88
C ILE A 362 -15.62 -2.13 -0.45
N SER A 363 -15.23 -1.90 0.80
CA SER A 363 -15.13 -0.54 1.35
C SER A 363 -14.11 0.32 0.60
N THR A 364 -12.95 -0.23 0.23
CA THR A 364 -11.95 0.52 -0.56
C THR A 364 -12.45 0.78 -1.98
N SER A 365 -13.14 -0.17 -2.63
CA SER A 365 -13.73 0.03 -3.95
C SER A 365 -14.79 1.13 -3.96
N CYS A 366 -15.65 1.17 -2.94
CA CYS A 366 -16.63 2.23 -2.77
C CYS A 366 -15.97 3.60 -2.53
N SER A 367 -14.88 3.67 -1.75
CA SER A 367 -14.09 4.89 -1.55
C SER A 367 -13.51 5.41 -2.86
N ILE A 368 -12.87 4.53 -3.65
CA ILE A 368 -12.32 4.86 -4.97
C ILE A 368 -13.43 5.39 -5.89
N LEU A 369 -14.57 4.69 -5.92
CA LEU A 369 -15.70 5.09 -6.76
C LEU A 369 -16.27 6.45 -6.35
N ASP A 370 -16.41 6.71 -5.06
CA ASP A 370 -16.90 7.98 -4.53
C ASP A 370 -15.98 9.13 -4.93
N GLN A 371 -14.66 8.94 -4.85
CA GLN A 371 -13.66 9.94 -5.28
C GLN A 371 -13.77 10.24 -6.77
N VAL A 372 -13.79 9.21 -7.62
CA VAL A 372 -13.89 9.37 -9.08
C VAL A 372 -15.20 10.04 -9.48
N ILE A 373 -16.32 9.65 -8.87
CA ILE A 373 -17.63 10.24 -9.16
C ILE A 373 -17.69 11.70 -8.68
N THR A 374 -17.16 11.98 -7.50
CA THR A 374 -17.10 13.35 -6.96
C THR A 374 -16.31 14.24 -7.91
N TYR A 375 -15.15 13.78 -8.37
CA TYR A 375 -14.35 14.48 -9.37
C TYR A 375 -15.13 14.73 -10.68
N VAL A 376 -15.74 13.68 -11.25
CA VAL A 376 -16.53 13.81 -12.50
C VAL A 376 -17.68 14.81 -12.32
N PHE A 377 -18.38 14.75 -11.19
CA PHE A 377 -19.46 15.69 -10.88
C PHE A 377 -18.94 17.14 -10.79
N GLU A 378 -17.83 17.37 -10.11
CA GLU A 378 -17.19 18.69 -10.00
C GLU A 378 -16.73 19.22 -11.36
N GLN A 379 -16.24 18.37 -12.26
CA GLN A 379 -15.85 18.77 -13.62
C GLN A 379 -17.06 19.11 -14.50
N LEU A 380 -18.18 18.40 -14.37
CA LEU A 380 -19.41 18.67 -15.12
C LEU A 380 -20.15 19.91 -14.62
N THR A 381 -20.03 20.24 -13.34
CA THR A 381 -20.74 21.36 -12.70
C THR A 381 -19.94 22.66 -12.61
N GLN A 382 -18.64 22.62 -12.93
CA GLN A 382 -17.80 23.82 -13.01
C GLN A 382 -18.37 24.83 -14.02
N GLN A 383 -18.61 26.06 -13.57
CA GLN A 383 -19.04 27.15 -14.44
C GLN A 383 -17.85 27.63 -15.29
N PRO A 384 -18.03 27.82 -16.61
CA PRO A 384 -16.98 28.36 -17.47
C PRO A 384 -16.61 29.79 -17.00
N GLY A 385 -15.39 29.96 -16.48
CA GLY A 385 -14.84 31.26 -16.06
C GLY A 385 -14.49 31.39 -14.58
N THR A 386 -14.84 30.43 -13.72
CA THR A 386 -14.47 30.44 -12.29
C THR A 386 -13.18 29.65 -12.03
N THR A 387 -12.06 30.07 -12.65
CA THR A 387 -10.76 29.47 -12.33
C THR A 387 -10.35 29.91 -10.93
N SER A 388 -10.34 28.98 -9.98
CA SER A 388 -9.79 29.25 -8.65
C SER A 388 -8.31 29.61 -8.80
N MET A 389 -7.84 30.65 -8.09
CA MET A 389 -6.41 31.01 -8.07
C MET A 389 -5.50 29.82 -7.72
N ILE A 390 -6.03 28.82 -7.01
CA ILE A 390 -5.33 27.57 -6.65
C ILE A 390 -5.11 26.66 -7.87
N GLN A 391 -6.01 26.67 -8.86
CA GLN A 391 -5.89 25.86 -10.08
C GLN A 391 -4.73 26.33 -10.99
N LEU A 392 -4.31 27.60 -10.90
CA LEU A 392 -3.18 28.13 -11.67
C LEU A 392 -1.83 27.54 -11.26
N TYR A 393 -1.72 27.00 -10.04
CA TYR A 393 -0.50 26.40 -9.50
C TYR A 393 -0.56 24.87 -9.44
N ARG A 394 -1.59 24.26 -10.04
CA ARG A 394 -1.69 22.80 -10.20
C ARG A 394 -1.40 22.40 -11.64
N GLU A 395 -1.01 21.14 -11.81
CA GLU A 395 -0.92 20.55 -13.13
C GLU A 395 -2.30 20.62 -13.82
N PRO A 396 -2.38 21.07 -15.10
CA PRO A 396 -3.66 21.20 -15.79
C PRO A 396 -4.32 19.83 -15.93
N GLU A 397 -5.63 19.76 -15.83
CA GLU A 397 -6.39 18.52 -15.98
C GLU A 397 -6.73 18.25 -17.46
N GLY A 398 -6.97 17.00 -17.81
CA GLY A 398 -7.34 16.56 -19.15
C GLY A 398 -8.81 16.16 -19.29
N ASP A 399 -9.26 15.93 -20.53
CA ASP A 399 -10.64 15.52 -20.84
C ASP A 399 -10.76 14.06 -21.31
N ARG A 400 -9.68 13.26 -21.26
CA ARG A 400 -9.69 11.88 -21.81
C ARG A 400 -10.65 10.94 -21.07
N TRP A 401 -10.94 11.23 -19.81
CA TRP A 401 -11.95 10.51 -19.03
C TRP A 401 -13.35 10.58 -19.69
N ARG A 402 -13.68 11.67 -20.40
CA ARG A 402 -14.97 11.80 -21.14
C ARG A 402 -15.06 10.77 -22.25
N THR A 403 -14.00 10.65 -23.05
CA THR A 403 -13.90 9.65 -24.13
C THR A 403 -14.02 8.22 -23.59
N ALA A 404 -13.51 7.96 -22.39
CA ALA A 404 -13.67 6.65 -21.77
C ALA A 404 -15.14 6.37 -21.36
N PHE A 405 -15.88 7.37 -20.88
CA PHE A 405 -17.33 7.23 -20.63
C PHE A 405 -18.13 7.05 -21.93
N GLU A 406 -17.76 7.74 -23.01
CA GLU A 406 -18.39 7.55 -24.33
C GLU A 406 -18.20 6.12 -24.85
N LYS A 407 -17.03 5.53 -24.63
CA LYS A 407 -16.75 4.13 -25.03
C LYS A 407 -17.46 3.09 -24.16
N GLN A 408 -17.79 3.42 -22.91
CA GLN A 408 -18.51 2.52 -22.01
C GLN A 408 -19.69 3.23 -21.31
N PRO A 409 -20.74 3.59 -22.05
CA PRO A 409 -21.84 4.43 -21.54
C PRO A 409 -22.70 3.72 -20.47
N ASN A 410 -22.61 2.40 -20.38
CA ASN A 410 -23.32 1.60 -19.38
C ASN A 410 -22.56 1.45 -18.05
N VAL A 411 -21.28 1.84 -17.96
CA VAL A 411 -20.43 1.52 -16.80
C VAL A 411 -20.98 2.08 -15.47
N LEU A 412 -21.48 3.33 -15.49
CA LEU A 412 -22.10 3.96 -14.31
C LEU A 412 -23.40 3.27 -13.91
N TYR A 413 -24.20 2.88 -14.90
CA TYR A 413 -25.46 2.17 -14.69
C TYR A 413 -25.24 0.77 -14.13
N GLU A 414 -24.27 0.02 -14.65
CA GLU A 414 -23.91 -1.32 -14.16
C GLU A 414 -23.46 -1.28 -12.68
N MET A 415 -22.65 -0.29 -12.29
CA MET A 415 -22.27 -0.11 -10.89
C MET A 415 -23.45 0.33 -10.01
N LEU A 416 -24.33 1.19 -10.51
CA LEU A 416 -25.56 1.60 -9.82
C LEU A 416 -26.42 0.38 -9.48
N VAL A 417 -26.70 -0.44 -10.48
CA VAL A 417 -27.48 -1.67 -10.33
C VAL A 417 -26.80 -2.63 -9.38
N SER A 418 -25.48 -2.80 -9.48
CA SER A 418 -24.72 -3.72 -8.61
C SER A 418 -24.78 -3.30 -7.15
N ILE A 419 -24.51 -2.02 -6.84
CA ILE A 419 -24.59 -1.50 -5.47
C ILE A 419 -26.02 -1.58 -4.94
N LEU A 420 -27.02 -1.18 -5.73
CA LEU A 420 -28.41 -1.23 -5.30
C LEU A 420 -28.86 -2.67 -5.03
N SER A 421 -28.48 -3.62 -5.89
CA SER A 421 -28.81 -5.03 -5.72
C SER A 421 -28.17 -5.61 -4.45
N GLN A 422 -26.91 -5.29 -4.18
CA GLN A 422 -26.25 -5.71 -2.94
C GLN A 422 -26.94 -5.14 -1.70
N ILE A 423 -27.36 -3.87 -1.74
CA ILE A 423 -28.03 -3.24 -0.60
C ILE A 423 -29.41 -3.86 -0.33
N LEU A 424 -30.13 -4.24 -1.38
CA LEU A 424 -31.50 -4.72 -1.30
C LEU A 424 -31.61 -6.22 -1.05
N PHE A 425 -30.73 -7.03 -1.63
CA PHE A 425 -30.88 -8.49 -1.69
C PHE A 425 -29.82 -9.27 -0.92
N GLU A 426 -28.69 -8.66 -0.57
CA GLU A 426 -27.61 -9.34 0.14
C GLU A 426 -27.53 -8.93 1.62
N GLU A 427 -26.79 -9.72 2.42
CA GLU A 427 -26.39 -9.29 3.76
C GLU A 427 -25.39 -8.14 3.67
N VAL A 428 -25.90 -6.92 3.76
CA VAL A 428 -25.09 -5.70 3.60
C VAL A 428 -24.08 -5.55 4.73
N LYS A 429 -22.81 -5.86 4.43
CA LYS A 429 -21.69 -5.68 5.37
C LYS A 429 -21.16 -4.25 5.42
N CYS A 430 -21.27 -3.50 4.32
CA CYS A 430 -20.62 -2.18 4.13
C CYS A 430 -21.60 -1.08 3.71
N GLN A 431 -22.77 -0.99 4.34
CA GLN A 431 -23.84 -0.07 3.91
C GLN A 431 -23.36 1.39 3.84
N TRP A 432 -22.62 1.83 4.86
CA TRP A 432 -22.08 3.19 4.93
C TRP A 432 -21.08 3.50 3.81
N SER A 433 -20.23 2.53 3.45
CA SER A 433 -19.29 2.72 2.35
C SER A 433 -20.01 2.77 1.00
N MET A 434 -21.04 1.93 0.81
CA MET A 434 -21.82 1.86 -0.43
C MET A 434 -22.73 3.08 -0.66
N SER A 435 -23.23 3.72 0.40
CA SER A 435 -24.18 4.83 0.28
C SER A 435 -23.60 6.06 -0.43
N ARG A 436 -22.32 6.37 -0.16
CA ARG A 436 -21.63 7.57 -0.67
C ARG A 436 -21.49 7.56 -2.21
N PRO A 437 -20.88 6.53 -2.83
CA PRO A 437 -20.82 6.45 -4.29
C PRO A 437 -22.22 6.25 -4.90
N LEU A 438 -23.15 5.59 -4.21
CA LEU A 438 -24.52 5.40 -4.71
C LEU A 438 -25.22 6.74 -4.93
N LEU A 439 -25.13 7.69 -4.00
CA LEU A 439 -25.69 9.03 -4.20
C LEU A 439 -25.13 9.69 -5.46
N GLY A 440 -23.81 9.67 -5.62
CA GLY A 440 -23.15 10.25 -6.78
C GLY A 440 -23.58 9.59 -8.09
N LEU A 441 -23.70 8.25 -8.12
CA LEU A 441 -24.22 7.51 -9.27
C LEU A 441 -25.67 7.91 -9.59
N ILE A 442 -26.53 8.01 -8.58
CA ILE A 442 -27.93 8.43 -8.76
C ILE A 442 -27.98 9.82 -9.38
N ILE A 443 -27.21 10.78 -8.86
CA ILE A 443 -27.21 12.15 -9.38
C ILE A 443 -26.74 12.18 -10.85
N LEU A 444 -25.62 11.53 -11.18
CA LEU A 444 -25.08 11.50 -12.54
C LEU A 444 -25.97 10.76 -13.54
N THR A 445 -26.64 9.69 -13.10
CA THR A 445 -27.51 8.87 -13.98
C THR A 445 -28.95 9.38 -14.06
N ARG A 446 -29.36 10.31 -13.19
CA ARG A 446 -30.70 10.91 -13.21
C ARG A 446 -30.89 11.82 -14.43
N GLU A 447 -29.86 12.55 -14.84
CA GLU A 447 -29.93 13.43 -16.02
C GLU A 447 -30.15 12.64 -17.32
N SER A 448 -29.65 11.40 -17.38
CA SER A 448 -29.87 10.47 -18.49
C SER A 448 -31.13 9.59 -18.33
N GLY A 449 -31.92 9.78 -17.27
CA GLY A 449 -33.13 9.01 -16.98
C GLY A 449 -32.90 7.55 -16.58
N ARG A 450 -31.64 7.12 -16.44
CA ARG A 450 -31.28 5.71 -16.20
C ARG A 450 -31.56 5.25 -14.78
N PHE A 451 -31.50 6.16 -13.81
CA PHE A 451 -31.95 5.85 -12.45
C PHE A 451 -33.45 5.52 -12.41
N ASP A 452 -34.28 6.30 -13.10
CA ASP A 452 -35.72 6.05 -13.17
C ASP A 452 -36.04 4.76 -13.94
N GLU A 453 -35.23 4.42 -14.95
CA GLU A 453 -35.27 3.12 -15.61
C GLU A 453 -34.95 1.96 -14.65
N CYS A 454 -33.87 2.08 -13.87
CA CYS A 454 -33.51 1.11 -12.83
C CYS A 454 -34.65 0.91 -11.82
N LYS A 455 -35.26 2.01 -11.36
CA LYS A 455 -36.41 1.99 -10.45
C LYS A 455 -37.60 1.26 -11.08
N ARG A 456 -37.97 1.60 -12.32
CA ARG A 456 -39.08 0.94 -13.04
C ARG A 456 -38.85 -0.55 -13.24
N GLU A 457 -37.65 -0.95 -13.62
CA GLU A 457 -37.33 -2.36 -13.83
C GLU A 457 -37.39 -3.15 -12.52
N PHE A 458 -36.86 -2.58 -11.43
CA PHE A 458 -37.00 -3.18 -10.10
C PHE A 458 -38.47 -3.35 -9.71
N LEU A 459 -39.30 -2.32 -9.87
CA LEU A 459 -40.73 -2.38 -9.52
C LEU A 459 -41.49 -3.43 -10.36
N ARG A 460 -41.19 -3.53 -11.66
CA ARG A 460 -41.83 -4.49 -12.57
C ARG A 460 -41.55 -5.93 -12.18
N GLN A 461 -40.41 -6.20 -11.55
CA GLN A 461 -40.04 -7.53 -11.06
C GLN A 461 -40.75 -7.91 -9.75
N GLN A 462 -41.46 -6.97 -9.10
CA GLN A 462 -42.19 -7.20 -7.85
C GLN A 462 -43.69 -7.43 -8.09
N PRO A 463 -44.37 -8.17 -7.20
CA PRO A 463 -45.83 -8.34 -7.25
C PRO A 463 -46.57 -6.99 -7.23
N GLU A 464 -47.65 -6.86 -8.01
CA GLU A 464 -48.43 -5.61 -8.16
C GLU A 464 -48.85 -4.99 -6.82
N ASN A 465 -49.17 -5.84 -5.84
CA ASN A 465 -49.58 -5.48 -4.47
C ASN A 465 -48.55 -4.61 -3.74
N TYR A 466 -47.26 -4.75 -4.06
CA TYR A 466 -46.16 -4.07 -3.38
C TYR A 466 -45.58 -2.90 -4.19
N GLN A 467 -45.88 -2.82 -5.49
CA GLN A 467 -45.26 -1.83 -6.38
C GLN A 467 -45.51 -0.38 -5.94
N MET A 468 -46.74 -0.06 -5.49
CA MET A 468 -47.07 1.29 -5.03
C MET A 468 -46.34 1.67 -3.74
N GLU A 469 -46.22 0.76 -2.77
CA GLU A 469 -45.51 1.03 -1.51
C GLU A 469 -43.99 1.13 -1.72
N LEU A 470 -43.43 0.30 -2.60
CA LEU A 470 -42.02 0.39 -3.00
C LEU A 470 -41.72 1.69 -3.74
N ASP A 471 -42.62 2.15 -4.62
CA ASP A 471 -42.47 3.44 -5.32
C ASP A 471 -42.40 4.63 -4.34
N LYS A 472 -43.24 4.62 -3.30
CA LYS A 472 -43.19 5.59 -2.19
C LYS A 472 -41.88 5.52 -1.42
N ALA A 473 -41.37 4.31 -1.14
CA ALA A 473 -40.09 4.14 -0.46
C ALA A 473 -38.93 4.74 -1.26
N PHE A 474 -38.89 4.53 -2.59
CA PHE A 474 -37.91 5.18 -3.47
C PHE A 474 -38.04 6.70 -3.50
N THR A 475 -39.25 7.23 -3.32
CA THR A 475 -39.47 8.68 -3.22
C THR A 475 -38.89 9.23 -1.91
N ARG A 476 -39.11 8.53 -0.79
CA ARG A 476 -38.52 8.88 0.52
C ARG A 476 -36.99 8.78 0.53
N LEU A 477 -36.40 7.83 -0.21
CA LEU A 477 -34.95 7.71 -0.34
C LEU A 477 -34.29 9.03 -0.80
N MET A 478 -34.97 9.75 -1.70
CA MET A 478 -34.48 10.99 -2.30
C MET A 478 -35.02 12.26 -1.60
N ASP A 479 -35.75 12.13 -0.50
CA ASP A 479 -36.32 13.27 0.21
C ASP A 479 -35.23 14.11 0.89
N GLY A 480 -35.29 15.43 0.73
CA GLY A 480 -34.27 16.36 1.23
C GLY A 480 -32.89 16.25 0.57
N ILE A 481 -32.73 15.48 -0.52
CA ILE A 481 -31.45 15.28 -1.21
C ILE A 481 -31.26 16.35 -2.30
N ALA A 482 -30.23 17.16 -2.15
CA ALA A 482 -29.86 18.18 -3.13
C ALA A 482 -29.11 17.58 -4.33
N LYS A 483 -29.07 18.30 -5.47
CA LYS A 483 -28.26 17.95 -6.64
C LYS A 483 -26.79 18.33 -6.44
N ASN A 484 -26.13 17.77 -5.42
CA ASN A 484 -24.70 17.94 -5.18
C ASN A 484 -24.11 16.74 -4.43
N VAL A 485 -22.80 16.62 -4.43
CA VAL A 485 -22.04 15.53 -3.78
C VAL A 485 -21.35 15.97 -2.49
N THR A 486 -21.87 17.01 -1.82
CA THR A 486 -21.29 17.52 -0.56
C THR A 486 -21.37 16.47 0.54
N LEU A 487 -20.42 16.54 1.49
CA LEU A 487 -20.37 15.62 2.64
C LEU A 487 -21.71 15.58 3.40
N LYS A 488 -22.28 16.75 3.69
CA LYS A 488 -23.59 16.87 4.36
C LYS A 488 -24.70 16.15 3.60
N ASN A 489 -24.73 16.29 2.27
CA ASN A 489 -25.76 15.64 1.45
C ASN A 489 -25.56 14.12 1.38
N LYS A 490 -24.31 13.65 1.33
CA LYS A 490 -23.96 12.21 1.42
C LYS A 490 -24.38 11.61 2.76
N ASP A 491 -24.20 12.34 3.86
CA ASP A 491 -24.59 11.87 5.19
C ASP A 491 -26.13 11.79 5.33
N ASN A 492 -26.86 12.79 4.85
CA ASN A 492 -28.32 12.76 4.78
C ASN A 492 -28.83 11.57 3.95
N PHE A 493 -28.25 11.34 2.76
CA PHE A 493 -28.62 10.19 1.92
C PHE A 493 -28.36 8.86 2.62
N THR A 494 -27.26 8.75 3.37
CA THR A 494 -26.93 7.54 4.13
C THR A 494 -27.98 7.21 5.19
N GLN A 495 -28.54 8.23 5.84
CA GLN A 495 -29.65 8.07 6.78
C GLN A 495 -30.92 7.62 6.05
N ASN A 496 -31.30 8.30 4.96
CA ASN A 496 -32.46 7.92 4.14
C ASN A 496 -32.36 6.47 3.64
N LEU A 497 -31.18 6.05 3.19
CA LEU A 497 -30.91 4.70 2.70
C LEU A 497 -31.08 3.64 3.78
N SER A 498 -30.73 3.96 5.03
CA SER A 498 -30.92 3.07 6.17
C SER A 498 -32.40 2.84 6.46
N THR A 499 -33.22 3.89 6.36
CA THR A 499 -34.67 3.81 6.52
C THR A 499 -35.29 3.06 5.33
N PHE A 500 -34.91 3.44 4.11
CA PHE A 500 -35.37 2.80 2.87
C PHE A 500 -35.16 1.29 2.88
N ARG A 501 -33.98 0.81 3.28
CA ARG A 501 -33.70 -0.63 3.35
C ARG A 501 -34.63 -1.37 4.32
N LYS A 502 -34.88 -0.80 5.51
CA LYS A 502 -35.80 -1.38 6.50
C LYS A 502 -37.23 -1.43 5.97
N GLU A 503 -37.69 -0.35 5.33
CA GLU A 503 -39.01 -0.30 4.72
C GLU A 503 -39.17 -1.35 3.62
N VAL A 504 -38.19 -1.48 2.73
CA VAL A 504 -38.23 -2.47 1.63
C VAL A 504 -38.23 -3.90 2.18
N ASP A 505 -37.42 -4.23 3.19
CA ASP A 505 -37.44 -5.56 3.82
C ASP A 505 -38.80 -5.87 4.46
N ILE A 506 -39.44 -4.90 5.12
CA ILE A 506 -40.79 -5.05 5.69
C ILE A 506 -41.83 -5.31 4.58
N ILE A 507 -41.80 -4.52 3.50
CA ILE A 507 -42.74 -4.64 2.38
C ILE A 507 -42.60 -6.02 1.72
N LEU A 508 -41.37 -6.45 1.43
CA LEU A 508 -41.10 -7.73 0.75
C LEU A 508 -41.44 -8.95 1.62
N ARG A 509 -41.43 -8.81 2.95
CA ARG A 509 -41.91 -9.84 3.90
C ARG A 509 -43.42 -9.83 4.12
N GLY A 510 -44.16 -8.94 3.46
CA GLY A 510 -45.61 -8.79 3.61
C GLY A 510 -46.06 -8.06 4.88
N GLY A 511 -45.16 -7.32 5.55
CA GLY A 511 -45.50 -6.48 6.69
C GLY A 511 -46.05 -5.11 6.27
N THR A 512 -47.00 -4.56 7.02
CA THR A 512 -47.45 -3.17 6.87
C THR A 512 -46.40 -2.19 7.40
N VAL A 513 -45.92 -1.29 6.54
CA VAL A 513 -45.06 -0.18 6.95
C VAL A 513 -45.89 0.81 7.78
N VAL A 514 -45.66 0.86 9.09
CA VAL A 514 -46.28 1.88 9.95
C VAL A 514 -45.55 3.19 9.69
N SER A 515 -46.20 4.10 8.97
CA SER A 515 -45.73 5.48 8.82
C SER A 515 -45.81 6.18 10.18
N SER A 516 -44.69 6.36 10.87
CA SER A 516 -44.61 7.18 12.07
C SER A 516 -44.62 8.66 11.69
N SER A 517 -45.79 9.20 11.38
CA SER A 517 -46.09 10.61 11.52
C SER A 517 -46.55 10.86 12.95
N THR A 518 -45.63 11.10 13.86
CA THR A 518 -45.94 11.65 15.18
C THR A 518 -44.91 12.71 15.52
N ASP A 519 -45.35 13.96 15.45
CA ASP A 519 -44.81 15.06 16.23
C ASP A 519 -44.59 14.57 17.67
N ILE A 520 -43.35 14.67 18.15
CA ILE A 520 -43.04 14.56 19.59
C ILE A 520 -42.35 15.86 20.00
N PRO A 521 -42.78 16.52 21.09
CA PRO A 521 -42.23 17.79 21.51
C PRO A 521 -40.79 17.64 21.98
N VAL A 522 -39.99 18.66 21.69
CA VAL A 522 -38.65 18.88 22.25
C VAL A 522 -38.68 18.70 23.76
N THR A 523 -38.01 17.66 24.26
CA THR A 523 -37.57 17.61 25.66
C THR A 523 -36.12 17.18 25.71
N THR A 524 -35.30 18.08 26.23
CA THR A 524 -33.87 17.97 26.48
C THR A 524 -33.56 16.84 27.46
N SER A 525 -32.83 15.81 27.03
CA SER A 525 -32.03 14.97 27.92
C SER A 525 -30.69 14.67 27.28
N ILE A 526 -29.65 15.30 27.83
CA ILE A 526 -28.24 15.02 27.54
C ILE A 526 -27.95 13.63 28.09
N GLY A 527 -27.73 12.66 27.19
CA GLY A 527 -27.27 11.31 27.50
C GLY A 527 -26.06 11.01 26.62
N SER A 528 -24.89 11.03 27.25
CA SER A 528 -23.58 10.73 26.68
C SER A 528 -23.41 9.23 26.41
N GLU A 529 -23.17 8.83 25.16
CA GLU A 529 -22.60 7.51 24.83
C GLU A 529 -21.40 7.65 23.87
N GLN A 530 -20.24 7.68 24.52
CA GLN A 530 -18.94 7.08 24.18
C GLN A 530 -18.57 6.86 22.71
N GLU A 531 -17.66 7.72 22.25
CA GLU A 531 -16.68 7.43 21.21
C GLU A 531 -15.88 6.16 21.54
N TYR A 532 -16.04 5.10 20.73
CA TYR A 532 -15.06 4.04 20.64
C TYR A 532 -13.86 4.54 19.83
N THR A 533 -12.92 5.14 20.53
CA THR A 533 -11.55 5.35 20.06
C THR A 533 -10.72 4.13 20.45
N ASP A 534 -10.58 3.17 19.53
CA ASP A 534 -9.56 2.13 19.70
C ASP A 534 -8.19 2.69 19.35
N ASN A 535 -7.57 3.27 20.38
CA ASN A 535 -6.13 3.33 20.55
C ASN A 535 -5.58 1.90 20.57
N MET A 536 -4.88 1.50 19.52
CA MET A 536 -3.87 0.44 19.61
C MET A 536 -2.50 1.03 19.27
N THR A 537 -1.99 1.80 20.23
CA THR A 537 -0.58 1.72 20.62
C THR A 537 -0.44 0.57 21.60
N ASP A 538 0.18 -0.52 21.14
CA ASP A 538 1.25 -1.26 21.82
C ASP A 538 1.96 -2.18 20.82
#